data_AF-A0A355KTP2-F1
#
_entry.id   AF-A0A355KTP2-F1
#
_cell.length_a   1.000
_cell.length_b   1.000
_cell.length_c   1.000
_cell.angle_alpha   90.00
_cell.angle_beta   90.00
_cell.angle_gamma   90.00
#
_symmetry.space_group_name_H-M   'P 1'
#
loop_
_entity.id
_entity.type
_entity.pdbx_description
1 polymer ?
#
loop_
_entity_poly.entity_id
_entity_poly.type
_entity_poly.pdbx_seq_one_letter_code
_entity_poly.pdbx_strand_id
1 'polypeptide(L)'
;MRQVFKGSSGGVHRIIGRFKAFAVYGSIIDLAIYTLFMDIVYSLVANILTPLVGLIFFGIDLSRLTITLKNAVVAQGSDQVIQEAITLNIGVFVKTVITFGLIAIPFFIAAQLFLNPRRDYKDQFSKESEDSLNSSSSSHPKNPSSTNLTLGSKQHKATRLSDKKSQEELLLEIHDLLKQLTAK
;
A
#
# COMPACT_ATOMS: atom_id res chain seq x y z
N MET A 1 -22.06 46.96 18.86
CA MET A 1 -20.71 46.62 18.37
C MET A 1 -20.15 45.48 19.22
N ARG A 2 -19.62 44.43 18.55
CA ARG A 2 -18.74 43.36 19.08
C ARG A 2 -19.38 42.25 19.93
N GLN A 3 -20.11 41.35 19.27
CA GLN A 3 -20.15 39.93 19.68
C GLN A 3 -18.78 39.32 19.39
N VAL A 4 -18.15 38.82 20.44
CA VAL A 4 -16.77 38.35 20.48
C VAL A 4 -16.67 36.99 19.78
N PHE A 5 -15.88 36.95 18.71
CA PHE A 5 -15.46 35.73 18.04
C PHE A 5 -14.59 34.90 19.00
N LYS A 6 -15.20 33.93 19.68
CA LYS A 6 -14.47 33.01 20.57
C LYS A 6 -13.81 31.94 19.69
N GLY A 7 -12.53 32.16 19.38
CA GLY A 7 -11.70 31.24 18.60
C GLY A 7 -11.55 29.87 19.27
N SER A 8 -11.97 28.82 18.57
CA SER A 8 -11.79 27.42 18.95
C SER A 8 -10.32 27.00 18.78
N SER A 9 -9.51 27.21 19.82
CA SER A 9 -8.09 26.81 19.89
C SER A 9 -7.87 25.34 20.33
N GLY A 10 -8.92 24.52 20.34
CA GLY A 10 -8.86 23.11 20.82
C GLY A 10 -8.62 22.05 19.74
N GLY A 11 -8.50 22.43 18.46
CA GLY A 11 -8.48 21.48 17.34
C GLY A 11 -7.17 20.72 17.18
N VAL A 12 -6.03 21.41 17.30
CA VAL A 12 -4.70 20.86 16.96
C VAL A 12 -4.27 19.76 17.93
N HIS A 13 -4.49 19.94 19.24
CA HIS A 13 -4.19 18.92 20.24
C HIS A 13 -5.00 17.63 20.04
N ARG A 14 -6.26 17.78 19.60
CA ARG A 14 -7.16 16.64 19.31
C ARG A 14 -6.73 15.89 18.05
N ILE A 15 -6.19 16.58 17.04
CA ILE A 15 -5.67 15.98 15.81
C ILE A 15 -4.38 15.20 16.09
N ILE A 16 -3.44 15.78 16.84
CA ILE A 16 -2.18 15.13 17.22
C ILE A 16 -2.44 13.89 18.09
N GLY A 17 -3.39 13.96 19.02
CA GLY A 17 -3.80 12.80 19.83
C GLY A 17 -4.35 11.64 18.99
N ARG A 18 -5.14 11.95 17.95
CA ARG A 18 -5.69 10.93 17.02
C ARG A 18 -4.63 10.40 16.05
N PHE A 19 -3.68 11.23 15.64
CA PHE A 19 -2.54 10.79 14.83
C PHE A 19 -1.62 9.85 15.60
N LYS A 20 -1.32 10.15 16.87
CA LYS A 20 -0.57 9.25 17.74
C LYS A 20 -1.30 7.92 17.94
N ALA A 21 -2.61 7.97 18.20
CA ALA A 21 -3.41 6.76 18.30
C ALA A 21 -3.37 5.94 16.99
N PHE A 22 -3.41 6.58 15.83
CA PHE A 22 -3.33 5.93 14.50
C PHE A 22 -1.97 5.29 14.22
N ALA A 23 -0.87 6.00 14.50
CA ALA A 23 0.48 5.51 14.28
C ALA A 23 0.80 4.29 15.18
N VAL A 24 0.30 4.28 16.42
CA VAL A 24 0.56 3.22 17.41
C VAL A 24 -0.10 1.88 17.06
N TYR A 25 -1.05 1.82 16.12
CA TYR A 25 -1.59 0.54 15.62
C TYR A 25 -0.58 -0.28 14.79
N GLY A 26 0.70 0.15 14.71
CA GLY A 26 1.86 -0.67 14.38
C GLY A 26 2.08 -0.89 12.89
N SER A 27 1.02 -1.23 12.15
CA SER A 27 1.13 -1.64 10.74
C SER A 27 1.63 -0.54 9.78
N ILE A 28 1.48 0.74 10.12
CA ILE A 28 1.80 1.86 9.22
C ILE A 28 3.20 2.43 9.48
N ILE A 29 3.68 2.34 10.72
CA ILE A 29 5.02 2.82 11.08
C ILE A 29 6.08 1.96 10.37
N ASP A 30 5.93 0.64 10.40
CA ASP A 30 6.86 -0.28 9.75
C ASP A 30 6.85 -0.12 8.23
N LEU A 31 5.68 0.14 7.64
CA LEU A 31 5.56 0.47 6.22
C LEU A 31 6.22 1.81 5.88
N ALA A 32 6.07 2.83 6.73
CA ALA A 32 6.69 4.14 6.52
C ALA A 32 8.23 4.06 6.62
N ILE A 33 8.75 3.31 7.59
CA ILE A 33 10.19 3.05 7.72
C ILE A 33 10.68 2.29 6.49
N TYR A 34 9.92 1.29 6.01
CA TYR A 34 10.23 0.56 4.79
C TYR A 34 10.36 1.50 3.58
N THR A 35 9.37 2.38 3.33
CA THR A 35 9.43 3.29 2.18
C THR A 35 10.62 4.26 2.25
N LEU A 36 10.92 4.79 3.45
CA LEU A 36 12.05 5.70 3.64
C LEU A 36 13.39 4.99 3.44
N PHE A 37 13.50 3.74 3.90
CA PHE A 37 14.68 2.93 3.68
C PHE A 37 14.86 2.57 2.21
N MET A 38 13.78 2.25 1.52
CA MET A 38 13.80 1.96 0.09
C MET A 38 14.39 3.11 -0.72
N ASP A 39 14.01 4.36 -0.44
CA ASP A 39 14.57 5.53 -1.14
C ASP A 39 16.09 5.67 -0.96
N ILE A 40 16.61 5.34 0.23
CA ILE A 40 18.06 5.34 0.50
C ILE A 40 18.77 4.27 -0.34
N VAL A 41 18.20 3.06 -0.38
CA VAL A 41 18.74 1.97 -1.19
C VAL A 41 18.68 2.32 -2.68
N TYR A 42 17.56 2.86 -3.16
CA TYR A 42 17.41 3.31 -4.54
C TYR A 42 18.42 4.40 -4.91
N SER A 43 18.63 5.38 -4.03
CA SER A 43 19.62 6.45 -4.25
C SER A 43 21.05 5.90 -4.33
N LEU A 44 21.41 4.96 -3.46
CA LEU A 44 22.72 4.29 -3.52
C LEU A 44 22.92 3.57 -4.85
N VAL A 45 21.90 2.84 -5.32
CA VAL A 45 21.99 2.12 -6.58
C VAL A 45 22.02 3.06 -7.78
N ALA A 46 21.14 4.05 -7.83
CA ALA A 46 21.04 4.97 -8.95
C ALA A 46 22.29 5.86 -9.06
N ASN A 47 22.81 6.36 -7.93
CA ASN A 47 23.85 7.38 -7.93
C ASN A 47 25.27 6.83 -7.78
N ILE A 48 25.45 5.61 -7.25
CA ILE A 48 26.78 5.02 -7.03
C ILE A 48 26.96 3.75 -7.86
N LEU A 49 26.06 2.77 -7.74
CA LEU A 49 26.24 1.50 -8.45
C LEU A 49 26.05 1.64 -9.96
N THR A 50 24.98 2.31 -10.39
CA THR A 50 24.66 2.47 -11.82
C THR A 50 25.78 3.15 -12.61
N PRO A 51 26.37 4.29 -12.17
CA PRO A 51 27.50 4.87 -12.88
C PRO A 51 28.77 4.00 -12.80
N LEU A 52 29.02 3.34 -11.67
CA LEU A 52 30.19 2.45 -11.53
C LEU A 52 30.10 1.25 -12.48
N VAL A 53 28.92 0.65 -12.58
CA VAL A 53 28.60 -0.44 -13.49
C VAL A 53 28.64 0.06 -14.94
N GLY A 54 28.02 1.22 -15.22
CA GLY A 54 28.05 1.84 -16.55
C GLY A 54 29.46 2.11 -17.06
N LEU A 55 30.40 2.48 -16.18
CA LEU A 55 31.80 2.71 -16.53
C LEU A 55 32.50 1.41 -16.94
N ILE A 56 32.17 0.28 -16.30
CA ILE A 56 32.69 -1.05 -16.64
C ILE A 56 32.08 -1.57 -17.96
N PHE A 57 30.78 -1.31 -18.18
CA PHE A 57 30.04 -1.72 -19.39
C PHE A 57 30.11 -0.70 -20.53
N PHE A 58 31.11 0.20 -20.55
CA PHE A 58 31.39 1.13 -21.64
C PHE A 58 30.25 2.12 -21.96
N GLY A 59 29.38 2.43 -21.00
CA GLY A 59 28.35 3.46 -21.14
C GLY A 59 27.15 3.07 -22.00
N ILE A 60 26.78 1.79 -22.05
CA ILE A 60 25.59 1.32 -22.80
C ILE A 60 24.32 1.96 -22.21
N ASP A 61 23.73 2.90 -22.94
CA ASP A 61 22.42 3.50 -22.63
C ASP A 61 21.30 2.68 -23.27
N LEU A 62 20.79 1.72 -22.50
CA LEU A 62 19.69 0.85 -22.93
C LEU A 62 18.38 1.63 -23.16
N SER A 63 18.22 2.83 -22.60
CA SER A 63 16.97 3.60 -22.64
C SER A 63 16.56 4.01 -24.06
N ARG A 64 17.51 4.04 -25.00
CA ARG A 64 17.28 4.44 -26.40
C ARG A 64 16.70 3.33 -27.27
N LEU A 65 16.64 2.10 -26.75
CA LEU A 65 16.08 0.97 -27.47
C LEU A 65 14.55 1.03 -27.40
N THR A 66 13.94 1.72 -28.35
CA THR A 66 12.49 1.81 -28.48
C THR A 66 12.08 1.32 -29.86
N ILE A 67 11.02 0.52 -29.92
CA ILE A 67 10.43 0.08 -31.19
C ILE A 67 9.15 0.89 -31.39
N THR A 68 9.08 1.67 -32.46
CA THR A 68 7.87 2.42 -32.80
C THR A 68 6.91 1.50 -33.54
N LEU A 69 5.76 1.18 -32.93
CA LEU A 69 4.75 0.29 -33.53
C LEU A 69 3.82 1.08 -34.46
N LYS A 70 3.62 2.38 -34.20
CA LYS A 70 2.80 3.28 -35.03
C LYS A 70 3.45 4.65 -35.09
N ASN A 71 3.77 5.11 -36.29
CA ASN A 71 4.33 6.45 -36.52
C ASN A 71 3.31 7.52 -36.12
N ALA A 72 3.79 8.60 -35.50
CA ALA A 72 2.97 9.77 -35.22
C ALA A 72 2.41 10.32 -36.53
N VAL A 73 1.09 10.46 -36.62
CA VAL A 73 0.45 11.12 -37.75
C VAL A 73 0.48 12.61 -37.47
N VAL A 74 1.42 13.30 -38.11
CA VAL A 74 1.49 14.77 -38.12
C VAL A 74 0.54 15.27 -39.20
N ALA A 75 -0.31 16.26 -38.87
CA ALA A 75 -1.14 16.90 -39.87
C ALA A 75 -0.24 17.58 -40.91
N GLN A 76 -0.45 17.34 -42.22
CA GLN A 76 0.28 18.10 -43.24
C GLN A 76 -0.03 19.60 -43.06
N GLY A 77 0.97 20.37 -42.63
CA GLY A 77 0.90 21.84 -42.54
C GLY A 77 0.70 22.43 -41.13
N SER A 78 0.75 21.65 -40.06
CA SER A 78 0.77 22.20 -38.69
C SER A 78 1.62 21.32 -37.77
N ASP A 79 2.44 21.94 -36.90
CA ASP A 79 3.23 21.28 -35.83
C ASP A 79 2.37 20.62 -34.74
N GLN A 80 1.10 20.35 -35.03
CA GLN A 80 0.15 19.75 -34.10
C GLN A 80 0.08 18.24 -34.36
N VAL A 81 0.60 17.49 -33.40
CA VAL A 81 0.53 16.03 -33.34
C VAL A 81 -0.92 15.62 -33.12
N ILE A 82 -1.56 15.02 -34.14
CA ILE A 82 -2.95 14.55 -34.06
C ILE A 82 -3.03 13.23 -33.28
N GLN A 83 -2.00 12.38 -33.39
CA GLN A 83 -1.89 11.12 -32.67
C GLN A 83 -0.44 10.89 -32.23
N GLU A 84 -0.24 10.70 -30.93
CA GLU A 84 1.05 10.35 -30.34
C GLU A 84 1.53 8.99 -30.90
N ALA A 85 2.85 8.88 -31.11
CA ALA A 85 3.46 7.63 -31.56
C ALA A 85 3.32 6.56 -30.46
N ILE A 86 2.83 5.39 -30.83
CA ILE A 86 2.80 4.24 -29.91
C ILE A 86 4.17 3.57 -30.01
N THR A 87 5.01 3.77 -28.99
CA THR A 87 6.33 3.18 -28.89
C THR A 87 6.38 2.12 -27.79
N LEU A 88 7.09 1.03 -28.05
CA LEU A 88 7.42 -0.02 -27.10
C LEU A 88 8.84 0.20 -26.59
N ASN A 89 8.96 0.61 -25.34
CA ASN A 89 10.25 0.96 -24.72
C ASN A 89 10.94 -0.29 -24.13
N ILE A 90 11.43 -1.18 -25.00
CA ILE A 90 12.17 -2.39 -24.57
C ILE A 90 13.42 -2.02 -23.75
N GLY A 91 14.03 -0.89 -24.09
CA GLY A 91 15.17 -0.34 -23.39
C GLY A 91 14.97 -0.11 -21.90
N VAL A 92 13.82 0.47 -21.55
CA VAL A 92 13.44 0.72 -20.14
C VAL A 92 13.18 -0.59 -19.42
N PHE A 93 12.57 -1.57 -20.08
CA PHE A 93 12.33 -2.89 -19.49
C PHE A 93 13.64 -3.60 -19.12
N VAL A 94 14.58 -3.70 -20.06
CA VAL A 94 15.89 -4.34 -19.81
C VAL A 94 16.66 -3.58 -18.72
N LYS A 95 16.62 -2.24 -18.74
CA LYS A 95 17.20 -1.40 -17.69
C LYS A 95 16.61 -1.73 -16.31
N THR A 96 15.29 -1.90 -16.21
CA THR A 96 14.62 -2.26 -14.95
C THR A 96 15.06 -3.65 -14.45
N VAL A 97 15.20 -4.64 -15.34
CA VAL A 97 15.69 -5.98 -14.96
C VAL A 97 17.11 -5.94 -14.41
N ILE A 98 18.01 -5.20 -15.09
CA ILE A 98 19.40 -5.04 -14.62
C ILE A 98 19.44 -4.28 -13.29
N THR A 99 18.64 -3.22 -13.16
CA THR A 99 18.55 -2.42 -11.92
C THR A 99 18.01 -3.25 -10.75
N PHE A 100 17.06 -4.15 -11.02
CA PHE A 100 16.55 -5.09 -10.02
C PHE A 100 17.64 -6.07 -9.54
N GLY A 101 18.45 -6.60 -10.44
CA GLY A 101 19.63 -7.39 -10.07
C GLY A 101 20.63 -6.59 -9.23
N LEU A 102 20.85 -5.32 -9.57
CA LEU A 102 21.76 -4.43 -8.85
C LEU A 102 21.27 -4.07 -7.45
N ILE A 103 19.96 -3.85 -7.27
CA ILE A 103 19.39 -3.50 -5.96
C ILE A 103 19.35 -4.68 -4.99
N ALA A 104 19.35 -5.91 -5.51
CA ALA A 104 19.42 -7.11 -4.70
C ALA A 104 20.71 -7.18 -3.87
N ILE A 105 21.85 -6.66 -4.37
CA ILE A 105 23.14 -6.70 -3.69
C ILE A 105 23.16 -5.87 -2.38
N PRO A 106 22.89 -4.54 -2.40
CA PRO A 106 22.86 -3.76 -1.18
C PRO A 106 21.70 -4.16 -0.27
N PHE A 107 20.57 -4.62 -0.83
CA PHE A 107 19.47 -5.15 -0.02
C PHE A 107 19.89 -6.41 0.75
N PHE A 108 20.61 -7.33 0.10
CA PHE A 108 21.13 -8.53 0.74
C PHE A 108 22.14 -8.19 1.84
N ILE A 109 23.06 -7.25 1.60
CA ILE A 109 24.02 -6.80 2.60
C ILE A 109 23.30 -6.14 3.79
N ALA A 110 22.32 -5.27 3.52
CA ALA A 110 21.53 -4.61 4.55
C ALA A 110 20.70 -5.62 5.36
N ALA A 111 20.08 -6.59 4.69
CA ALA A 111 19.36 -7.68 5.33
C ALA A 111 20.32 -8.49 6.21
N GLN A 112 21.49 -8.88 5.71
CA GLN A 112 22.48 -9.64 6.49
C GLN A 112 22.97 -8.88 7.73
N LEU A 113 23.16 -7.56 7.62
CA LEU A 113 23.55 -6.71 8.74
C LEU A 113 22.42 -6.58 9.78
N PHE A 114 21.18 -6.46 9.32
CA PHE A 114 20.00 -6.35 10.17
C PHE A 114 19.61 -7.70 10.81
N LEU A 115 19.79 -8.79 10.08
CA LEU A 115 19.60 -10.18 10.54
C LEU A 115 20.82 -10.73 11.28
N ASN A 116 21.83 -9.90 11.59
CA ASN A 116 22.92 -10.31 12.46
C ASN A 116 22.30 -10.93 13.73
N PRO A 117 22.52 -12.23 13.98
CA PRO A 117 21.70 -12.96 14.92
C PRO A 117 22.01 -12.49 16.34
N ARG A 118 21.28 -11.47 16.80
CA ARG A 118 20.90 -11.45 18.21
C ARG A 118 19.99 -12.65 18.37
N ARG A 119 20.50 -13.63 19.12
CA ARG A 119 20.02 -15.02 19.22
C ARG A 119 18.55 -15.17 19.70
N ASP A 120 17.82 -14.07 19.90
CA ASP A 120 16.45 -14.03 20.44
C ASP A 120 15.33 -14.06 19.38
N TYR A 121 15.63 -13.91 18.07
CA TYR A 121 14.58 -13.89 17.03
C TYR A 121 14.03 -15.29 16.69
N LYS A 122 14.81 -16.34 16.99
CA LYS A 122 14.46 -17.73 16.68
C LYS A 122 13.34 -18.27 17.59
N ASP A 123 13.21 -17.71 18.80
CA ASP A 123 12.27 -18.20 19.82
C ASP A 123 10.85 -17.68 19.61
N GLN A 124 10.67 -16.51 18.98
CA GLN A 124 9.35 -15.97 18.67
C GLN A 124 8.74 -16.64 17.43
N PHE A 125 9.55 -16.91 16.40
CA PHE A 125 9.10 -17.60 15.18
C PHE A 125 8.76 -19.09 15.43
N SER A 126 9.49 -19.75 16.34
CA SER A 126 9.25 -21.15 16.71
C SER A 126 8.00 -21.30 17.60
N LYS A 127 7.68 -20.32 18.46
CA LYS A 127 6.47 -20.36 19.31
C LYS A 127 5.18 -20.12 18.53
N GLU A 128 5.18 -19.18 17.58
CA GLU A 128 4.03 -18.91 16.70
C GLU A 128 3.70 -20.12 15.78
N SER A 129 4.73 -20.85 15.34
CA SER A 129 4.55 -22.05 14.50
C SER A 129 4.09 -23.29 15.29
N GLU A 130 4.42 -23.41 16.58
CA GLU A 130 3.88 -24.48 17.44
C GLU A 130 2.43 -24.19 17.90
N ASP A 131 2.06 -22.94 18.15
CA ASP A 131 0.67 -22.57 18.53
C ASP A 131 -0.33 -22.68 17.37
N SER A 132 0.11 -22.43 16.13
CA SER A 132 -0.74 -22.62 14.93
C SER A 132 -0.92 -24.10 14.54
N LEU A 133 -0.01 -24.99 14.97
CA LEU A 133 -0.13 -26.45 14.77
C LEU A 133 -0.98 -27.14 15.87
N ASN A 134 -1.02 -26.59 17.09
CA ASN A 134 -1.87 -27.15 18.17
C ASN A 134 -3.36 -26.78 18.02
N SER A 135 -3.68 -25.68 17.33
CA SER A 135 -5.06 -25.19 17.17
C SER A 135 -5.82 -25.85 16.02
N SER A 136 -5.14 -26.59 15.14
CA SER A 136 -5.73 -27.19 13.94
C SER A 136 -6.09 -28.67 14.09
N SER A 137 -5.86 -29.29 15.25
CA SER A 137 -6.00 -30.74 15.46
C SER A 137 -6.79 -31.16 16.71
N SER A 138 -7.94 -30.55 17.01
CA SER A 138 -9.04 -31.31 17.65
C SER A 138 -10.41 -30.66 17.43
N SER A 139 -11.32 -31.41 16.83
CA SER A 139 -12.73 -31.08 16.68
C SER A 139 -13.58 -31.74 17.77
N HIS A 140 -14.29 -30.90 18.55
CA HIS A 140 -15.62 -31.11 19.16
C HIS A 140 -15.76 -31.86 20.51
N PRO A 141 -16.85 -31.64 21.29
CA PRO A 141 -17.06 -30.51 22.21
C PRO A 141 -17.40 -30.98 23.65
N LYS A 142 -17.11 -30.19 24.69
CA LYS A 142 -17.85 -30.27 25.97
C LYS A 142 -17.96 -28.90 26.64
N ASN A 143 -19.17 -28.34 26.60
CA ASN A 143 -19.69 -27.45 27.62
C ASN A 143 -20.46 -28.34 28.63
N PRO A 144 -20.38 -28.10 29.95
CA PRO A 144 -21.35 -27.17 30.54
C PRO A 144 -20.75 -26.25 31.63
N SER A 145 -21.13 -24.98 31.56
CA SER A 145 -21.68 -24.16 32.65
C SER A 145 -20.82 -24.04 33.92
N SER A 146 -20.39 -22.87 34.35
CA SER A 146 -21.28 -21.77 34.75
C SER A 146 -20.46 -20.64 35.39
N THR A 147 -20.97 -19.39 35.27
CA THR A 147 -20.88 -18.29 36.27
C THR A 147 -19.48 -17.74 36.63
N ASN A 148 -19.13 -16.46 36.50
CA ASN A 148 -19.89 -15.21 36.59
C ASN A 148 -19.10 -14.09 35.88
N LEU A 149 -19.78 -13.15 35.22
CA LEU A 149 -20.08 -11.83 35.79
C LEU A 149 -20.56 -10.88 34.68
N THR A 150 -21.86 -10.65 34.69
CA THR A 150 -22.56 -9.57 34.00
C THR A 150 -22.05 -8.22 34.49
N LEU A 151 -21.57 -7.36 33.59
CA LEU A 151 -21.71 -5.91 33.75
C LEU A 151 -21.71 -5.21 32.38
N GLY A 152 -22.90 -4.80 31.93
CA GLY A 152 -23.08 -3.62 31.06
C GLY A 152 -22.90 -3.78 29.55
N SER A 153 -23.85 -4.45 28.85
CA SER A 153 -24.03 -4.24 27.41
C SER A 153 -25.52 -4.23 26.99
N LYS A 154 -26.31 -3.35 27.61
CA LYS A 154 -27.51 -2.81 26.96
C LYS A 154 -27.07 -1.58 26.16
N GLN A 155 -26.80 -1.71 24.85
CA GLN A 155 -27.11 -0.65 23.86
C GLN A 155 -26.78 -0.92 22.37
N HIS A 156 -26.12 -2.02 21.98
CA HIS A 156 -25.84 -2.27 20.55
C HIS A 156 -26.72 -3.36 19.94
N LYS A 157 -28.00 -3.08 19.68
CA LYS A 157 -28.83 -3.92 18.78
C LYS A 157 -29.84 -3.17 17.89
N ALA A 158 -29.88 -1.84 17.90
CA ALA A 158 -30.82 -1.08 17.06
C ALA A 158 -30.21 -0.49 15.77
N THR A 159 -28.88 -0.43 15.64
CA THR A 159 -28.24 0.36 14.57
C THR A 159 -27.99 -0.38 13.25
N ARG A 160 -28.04 -1.72 13.22
CA ARG A 160 -27.72 -2.50 11.99
C ARG A 160 -28.90 -2.70 11.03
N LEU A 161 -30.14 -2.43 11.46
CA LEU A 161 -31.32 -2.65 10.63
C LEU A 161 -31.67 -1.43 9.76
N SER A 162 -31.32 -0.22 10.22
CA SER A 162 -31.56 1.01 9.46
C SER A 162 -30.62 1.11 8.25
N ASP A 163 -29.35 0.73 8.40
CA ASP A 163 -28.39 0.74 7.29
C ASP A 163 -28.78 -0.25 6.19
N LYS A 164 -29.25 -1.46 6.55
CA LYS A 164 -29.70 -2.43 5.54
C LYS A 164 -30.94 -1.96 4.78
N LYS A 165 -31.91 -1.35 5.48
CA LYS A 165 -33.12 -0.86 4.83
C LYS A 165 -32.84 0.34 3.90
N SER A 166 -31.96 1.26 4.30
CA SER A 166 -31.49 2.34 3.42
C SER A 166 -30.67 1.81 2.25
N GLN A 167 -29.85 0.78 2.44
CA GLN A 167 -29.11 0.16 1.33
C GLN A 167 -30.06 -0.51 0.32
N GLU A 168 -31.13 -1.16 0.79
CA GLU A 168 -32.13 -1.75 -0.10
C GLU A 168 -32.97 -0.70 -0.84
N GLU A 169 -33.32 0.43 -0.20
CA GLU A 169 -33.98 1.56 -0.86
C GLU A 169 -33.07 2.23 -1.91
N LEU A 170 -31.79 2.43 -1.59
CA LEU A 170 -30.82 2.99 -2.54
C LEU A 170 -30.56 2.06 -3.73
N LEU A 171 -30.53 0.74 -3.51
CA LEU A 171 -30.39 -0.22 -4.61
C LEU A 171 -31.63 -0.28 -5.50
N LEU A 172 -32.82 -0.06 -4.95
CA LEU A 172 -34.06 0.05 -5.72
C LEU A 172 -34.10 1.36 -6.54
N GLU A 173 -33.64 2.47 -5.99
CA GLU A 173 -33.57 3.77 -6.70
C GLU A 173 -32.57 3.71 -7.86
N ILE A 174 -31.38 3.14 -7.67
CA ILE A 174 -30.39 2.98 -8.74
C ILE A 174 -30.94 2.08 -9.85
N HIS A 175 -31.63 0.99 -9.50
CA HIS A 175 -32.22 0.09 -10.50
C HIS A 175 -33.30 0.79 -11.35
N ASP A 176 -34.17 1.59 -10.74
CA ASP A 176 -35.21 2.34 -11.47
C ASP A 176 -34.60 3.44 -12.36
N LEU A 177 -33.60 4.16 -11.88
CA LEU A 177 -32.87 5.16 -12.68
C LEU A 177 -32.17 4.54 -13.89
N LEU A 178 -31.59 3.35 -13.75
CA LEU A 178 -31.00 2.63 -14.88
C LEU A 178 -32.07 2.16 -15.87
N LYS A 179 -33.25 1.77 -15.39
CA LYS A 179 -34.38 1.39 -16.26
C LYS A 179 -34.94 2.59 -17.02
N GLN A 180 -35.04 3.77 -16.40
CA GLN A 180 -35.47 5.01 -17.07
C GLN A 180 -34.46 5.50 -18.12
N LEU A 181 -33.15 5.34 -17.88
CA LEU A 181 -32.11 5.73 -18.83
C LEU A 181 -31.94 4.75 -20.00
N THR A 182 -32.23 3.46 -19.78
CA THR A 182 -32.14 2.41 -20.81
C THR A 182 -33.40 2.34 -21.68
N ALA A 183 -34.54 2.86 -21.19
CA ALA A 183 -35.83 2.88 -21.91
C ALA A 183 -36.03 4.12 -22.79
N LYS A 184 -35.00 4.94 -23.02
CA LYS A 184 -35.02 6.12 -23.91
C LYS A 184 -34.07 5.90 -25.09
#